data_AF-A0A7Z9KEM2-F1
#
_entry.id   AF-A0A7Z9KEM2-F1
#
_cell.length_a   1.000
_cell.length_b   1.000
_cell.length_c   1.000
_cell.angle_alpha   90.00
_cell.angle_beta   90.00
_cell.angle_gamma   90.00
#
_symmetry.space_group_name_H-M   'P 1'
#
loop_
_entity.id
_entity.type
_entity.pdbx_description
1 polymer ?
#
loop_
_entity_poly.entity_id
_entity_poly.type
_entity_poly.pdbx_seq_one_letter_code
_entity_poly.pdbx_strand_id
1 'polypeptide(L)'
;MPYELSSQYILEPTGLDVIASDSEPIWFRAWKVQAINIGILVAALASLTAILLFMEPLTRRPRLYFWLRNAFMLFTLVWLGWLVGAQVTIINILTWIQAAFGTFNPDVILSDPLIIVLMTYVLATFFIWGRGIFCGWLCPFGSMQELLAKIAQACRLPQVQLSPTTHRYLWPVKYIILIGLVGLSFYSMTTASIASEVEPFKTAISLKFAREWPYVIYAMTLLSAGLVVERFFCRFFCPLGAAMAIGGKLRMLTPLKRRTECGSPCHLCEQKCPISAIEPTGKIKMSECFYCLDCQIVYHDEHACPPLVAAAKRKKHSMPEVTLGPSGLPIPATASPQ
;
A
#
# COMPACT_ATOMS: atom_id res chain seq x y z
N MET A 1 -40.83 -39.95 43.25
CA MET A 1 -40.39 -40.50 41.96
C MET A 1 -39.24 -39.64 41.48
N PRO A 2 -38.07 -40.21 41.16
CA PRO A 2 -36.94 -39.41 40.67
C PRO A 2 -37.33 -38.77 39.33
N TYR A 3 -37.05 -37.47 39.20
CA TYR A 3 -37.31 -36.70 38.00
C TYR A 3 -36.33 -37.15 36.91
N GLU A 4 -36.84 -37.83 35.86
CA GLU A 4 -36.07 -38.16 34.66
C GLU A 4 -36.22 -37.04 33.63
N LEU A 5 -35.08 -36.52 33.16
CA LEU A 5 -35.04 -35.51 32.10
C LEU A 5 -35.47 -36.15 30.77
N SER A 6 -36.39 -35.51 30.04
CA SER A 6 -36.79 -35.94 28.70
C SER A 6 -35.61 -35.93 27.73
N SER A 7 -35.50 -36.97 26.91
CA SER A 7 -34.39 -37.20 25.96
C SER A 7 -34.15 -36.05 24.97
N GLN A 8 -35.14 -35.19 24.73
CA GLN A 8 -35.00 -34.00 23.90
C GLN A 8 -34.10 -32.90 24.50
N TYR A 9 -33.84 -32.95 25.81
CA TYR A 9 -32.98 -32.01 26.52
C TYR A 9 -31.63 -32.61 26.91
N ILE A 10 -31.41 -33.88 26.60
CA ILE A 10 -30.13 -34.54 26.76
C ILE A 10 -29.34 -34.24 25.48
N LEU A 11 -28.37 -33.33 25.58
CA LEU A 11 -27.35 -33.16 24.56
C LEU A 11 -26.44 -34.39 24.62
N GLU A 12 -26.87 -35.51 24.05
CA GLU A 12 -25.99 -36.65 23.79
C GLU A 12 -24.85 -36.16 22.88
N PRO A 13 -23.58 -36.38 23.23
CA PRO A 13 -22.46 -36.01 22.40
C PRO A 13 -22.30 -37.03 21.26
N THR A 14 -23.40 -37.39 20.58
CA THR A 14 -23.36 -38.18 19.35
C THR A 14 -22.72 -37.34 18.27
N GLY A 15 -21.41 -37.50 18.13
CA GLY A 15 -20.58 -36.73 17.21
C GLY A 15 -19.20 -36.38 17.77
N LEU A 16 -18.96 -36.48 19.08
CA LEU A 16 -17.60 -36.26 19.62
C LEU A 16 -16.61 -37.33 19.12
N ASP A 17 -17.08 -38.55 18.90
CA ASP A 17 -16.27 -39.65 18.38
C ASP A 17 -15.94 -39.46 16.89
N VAL A 18 -16.82 -38.78 16.14
CA VAL A 18 -16.57 -38.41 14.74
C VAL A 18 -15.64 -37.20 14.65
N ILE A 19 -15.73 -36.26 15.60
CA ILE A 19 -14.79 -35.13 15.75
C ILE A 19 -13.40 -35.63 16.17
N ALA A 20 -13.33 -36.70 16.99
CA ALA A 20 -12.10 -37.35 17.44
C ALA A 20 -11.49 -38.33 16.41
N SER A 21 -12.22 -38.69 15.34
CA SER A 21 -11.77 -39.69 14.36
C SER A 21 -10.86 -39.18 13.24
N ASP A 22 -10.68 -37.87 13.07
CA ASP A 22 -9.70 -37.32 12.14
C ASP A 22 -8.48 -36.79 12.91
N SER A 23 -7.43 -37.60 13.02
CA SER A 23 -6.14 -37.25 13.60
C SER A 23 -5.33 -36.22 12.77
N GLU A 24 -6.00 -35.31 12.07
CA GLU A 24 -5.37 -34.22 11.33
C GLU A 24 -5.27 -32.96 12.20
N PRO A 25 -4.09 -32.33 12.32
CA PRO A 25 -3.93 -31.09 13.06
C PRO A 25 -4.90 -29.99 12.58
N ILE A 26 -5.41 -29.17 13.50
CA ILE A 26 -6.38 -28.10 13.23
C ILE A 26 -5.87 -27.13 12.14
N TRP A 27 -4.58 -26.82 12.14
CA TRP A 27 -3.96 -26.00 11.10
C TRP A 27 -4.08 -26.66 9.72
N PHE A 28 -3.84 -27.96 9.59
CA PHE A 28 -3.88 -28.64 8.30
C PHE A 28 -5.29 -28.61 7.67
N ARG A 29 -6.33 -28.75 8.49
CA ARG A 29 -7.72 -28.59 8.05
C ARG A 29 -8.02 -27.16 7.59
N ALA A 30 -7.54 -26.14 8.32
CA ALA A 30 -7.71 -24.74 7.92
C ALA A 30 -7.10 -24.46 6.54
N TRP A 31 -5.92 -25.04 6.25
CA TRP A 31 -5.25 -24.92 4.95
C TRP A 31 -6.03 -25.63 3.82
N LYS A 32 -6.55 -26.85 4.06
CA LYS A 32 -7.37 -27.56 3.07
C LYS A 32 -8.66 -26.79 2.74
N VAL A 33 -9.38 -26.31 3.76
CA VAL A 33 -10.64 -25.57 3.58
C VAL A 33 -10.42 -24.27 2.82
N GLN A 34 -9.29 -23.59 3.06
CA GLN A 34 -8.98 -22.31 2.42
C GLN A 34 -8.16 -22.43 1.12
N ALA A 35 -7.97 -23.63 0.57
CA ALA A 35 -7.13 -23.86 -0.61
C ALA A 35 -7.48 -22.96 -1.81
N ILE A 36 -8.78 -22.73 -2.08
CA ILE A 36 -9.23 -21.84 -3.16
C ILE A 36 -8.80 -20.39 -2.89
N ASN A 37 -9.01 -19.89 -1.66
CA ASN A 37 -8.61 -18.53 -1.30
C ASN A 37 -7.09 -18.35 -1.35
N ILE A 38 -6.32 -19.37 -0.95
CA ILE A 38 -4.87 -19.39 -1.08
C ILE A 38 -4.47 -19.32 -2.56
N GLY A 39 -5.11 -20.11 -3.44
CA GLY A 39 -4.86 -20.08 -4.89
C GLY A 39 -5.10 -18.70 -5.50
N ILE A 40 -6.22 -18.05 -5.15
CA ILE A 40 -6.55 -16.69 -5.59
C ILE A 40 -5.52 -15.69 -5.05
N LEU A 41 -5.14 -15.79 -3.77
CA LEU A 41 -4.13 -14.93 -3.17
C LEU A 41 -2.79 -15.08 -3.88
N VAL A 42 -2.30 -16.30 -4.11
CA VAL A 42 -1.04 -16.56 -4.80
C VAL A 42 -1.08 -16.01 -6.23
N ALA A 43 -2.18 -16.18 -6.96
CA ALA A 43 -2.35 -15.57 -8.28
C ALA A 43 -2.30 -14.03 -8.23
N ALA A 44 -2.95 -13.42 -7.23
CA ALA A 44 -2.89 -11.97 -7.01
C ALA A 44 -1.46 -11.49 -6.68
N LEU A 45 -0.73 -12.21 -5.84
CA LEU A 45 0.67 -11.90 -5.50
C LEU A 45 1.61 -12.07 -6.70
N ALA A 46 1.41 -13.11 -7.50
CA ALA A 46 2.15 -13.34 -8.74
C ALA A 46 1.88 -12.23 -9.78
N SER A 47 0.62 -11.84 -9.95
CA SER A 47 0.25 -10.72 -10.84
C SER A 47 0.87 -9.40 -10.37
N LEU A 48 0.86 -9.11 -9.06
CA LEU A 48 1.53 -7.94 -8.50
C LEU A 48 3.04 -7.97 -8.76
N THR A 49 3.67 -9.13 -8.57
CA THR A 49 5.10 -9.31 -8.88
C THR A 49 5.38 -9.02 -10.35
N ALA A 50 4.55 -9.54 -11.26
CA ALA A 50 4.67 -9.27 -12.70
C ALA A 50 4.52 -7.76 -13.00
N ILE A 51 3.54 -7.07 -12.40
CA ILE A 51 3.34 -5.62 -12.55
C ILE A 51 4.61 -4.85 -12.19
N LEU A 52 5.28 -5.24 -11.10
CA LEU A 52 6.49 -4.58 -10.62
C LEU A 52 7.71 -4.89 -11.49
N LEU A 53 7.85 -6.13 -11.98
CA LEU A 53 8.92 -6.50 -12.92
C LEU A 53 8.77 -5.77 -14.27
N PHE A 54 7.53 -5.60 -14.75
CA PHE A 54 7.21 -4.92 -16.00
C PHE A 54 6.81 -3.45 -15.82
N MET A 55 7.27 -2.79 -14.74
CA MET A 55 6.87 -1.42 -14.44
C MET A 55 7.28 -0.39 -15.51
N GLU A 56 8.41 -0.59 -16.20
CA GLU A 56 8.89 0.32 -17.26
C GLU A 56 7.98 0.35 -18.50
N PRO A 57 7.71 -0.78 -19.18
CA PRO A 57 6.79 -0.77 -20.32
C PRO A 57 5.36 -0.37 -19.90
N LEU A 58 4.96 -0.69 -18.67
CA LEU A 58 3.64 -0.35 -18.14
C LEU A 58 3.47 1.15 -17.92
N THR A 59 4.47 1.83 -17.36
CA THR A 59 4.43 3.28 -17.08
C THR A 59 4.47 4.14 -18.36
N ARG A 60 4.94 3.59 -19.48
CA ARG A 60 4.80 4.22 -20.82
C ARG A 60 3.37 4.18 -21.37
N ARG A 61 2.49 3.34 -20.82
CA ARG A 61 1.08 3.19 -21.23
C ARG A 61 0.15 3.68 -20.11
N PRO A 62 -0.01 5.00 -19.90
CA PRO A 62 -0.69 5.57 -18.74
C PRO A 62 -2.13 5.08 -18.56
N ARG A 63 -2.87 4.90 -19.67
CA ARG A 63 -4.25 4.40 -19.63
C ARG A 63 -4.32 2.96 -19.11
N LEU A 64 -3.42 2.08 -19.56
CA LEU A 64 -3.35 0.69 -19.11
C LEU A 64 -2.99 0.63 -17.62
N TYR A 65 -1.97 1.40 -17.22
CA TYR A 65 -1.58 1.47 -15.82
C TYR A 65 -2.71 1.96 -14.91
N PHE A 66 -3.43 3.01 -15.31
CA PHE A 66 -4.54 3.55 -14.55
C PHE A 66 -5.62 2.49 -14.27
N TRP A 67 -6.07 1.78 -15.30
CA TRP A 67 -7.07 0.73 -15.15
C TRP A 67 -6.54 -0.44 -14.31
N LEU A 68 -5.33 -0.90 -14.58
CA LEU A 68 -4.72 -2.01 -13.85
C LEU A 68 -4.56 -1.71 -12.36
N ARG A 69 -4.04 -0.52 -12.02
CA ARG A 69 -3.85 -0.08 -10.64
C ARG A 69 -5.19 0.01 -9.90
N ASN A 70 -6.19 0.64 -10.51
CA ASN A 70 -7.50 0.80 -9.88
C ASN A 70 -8.22 -0.53 -9.71
N ALA A 71 -8.14 -1.42 -10.71
CA ALA A 71 -8.68 -2.77 -10.62
C ALA A 71 -8.02 -3.58 -9.51
N PHE A 72 -6.68 -3.54 -9.40
CA PHE A 72 -5.96 -4.24 -8.34
C PHE A 72 -6.32 -3.71 -6.95
N MET A 73 -6.39 -2.39 -6.76
CA MET A 73 -6.79 -1.80 -5.47
C MET A 73 -8.23 -2.13 -5.10
N LEU A 74 -9.15 -2.13 -6.07
CA LEU A 74 -10.53 -2.52 -5.84
C LEU A 74 -10.61 -4.01 -5.44
N PHE A 75 -9.88 -4.87 -6.13
CA PHE A 75 -9.75 -6.29 -5.78
C PHE A 75 -9.19 -6.47 -4.35
N THR A 76 -8.10 -5.79 -4.00
CA THR A 76 -7.51 -5.82 -2.66
C THR A 76 -8.52 -5.34 -1.60
N LEU A 77 -9.25 -4.25 -1.85
CA LEU A 77 -10.21 -3.74 -0.89
C LEU A 77 -11.39 -4.69 -0.68
N VAL A 78 -12.02 -5.12 -1.76
CA VAL A 78 -13.26 -5.90 -1.71
C VAL A 78 -12.97 -7.34 -1.33
N TRP A 79 -12.10 -8.02 -2.08
CA TRP A 79 -11.86 -9.44 -1.89
C TRP A 79 -10.96 -9.69 -0.68
N LEU A 80 -9.74 -9.14 -0.67
CA LEU A 80 -8.79 -9.40 0.44
C LEU A 80 -9.27 -8.77 1.76
N GLY A 81 -9.83 -7.56 1.69
CA GLY A 81 -10.35 -6.83 2.85
C GLY A 81 -11.71 -7.32 3.34
N TRP A 82 -12.79 -7.07 2.60
CA TRP A 82 -14.16 -7.27 3.10
C TRP A 82 -14.70 -8.70 2.99
N LEU A 83 -14.26 -9.49 2.00
CA LEU A 83 -14.73 -10.88 1.85
C LEU A 83 -13.89 -11.84 2.69
N VAL A 84 -12.57 -11.77 2.54
CA VAL A 84 -11.63 -12.70 3.16
C VAL A 84 -11.19 -12.24 4.56
N GLY A 85 -11.07 -10.93 4.79
CA GLY A 85 -10.63 -10.40 6.08
C GLY A 85 -9.13 -10.56 6.36
N ALA A 86 -8.33 -10.95 5.36
CA ALA A 86 -6.90 -11.15 5.52
C ALA A 86 -6.18 -9.81 5.61
N GLN A 87 -5.90 -9.38 6.84
CA GLN A 87 -5.28 -8.09 7.10
C GLN A 87 -4.06 -8.21 8.01
N VAL A 88 -2.95 -7.63 7.54
CA VAL A 88 -1.78 -7.41 8.38
C VAL A 88 -2.00 -6.19 9.26
N THR A 89 -1.82 -6.36 10.56
CA THR A 89 -1.92 -5.29 11.57
C THR A 89 -0.62 -5.18 12.37
N ILE A 90 -0.50 -4.14 13.19
CA ILE A 90 0.63 -4.00 14.12
C ILE A 90 0.71 -5.17 15.10
N ILE A 91 -0.43 -5.78 15.46
CA ILE A 91 -0.49 -6.92 16.39
C ILE A 91 0.30 -8.10 15.84
N ASN A 92 0.19 -8.39 14.54
CA ASN A 92 0.98 -9.47 13.94
C ASN A 92 2.48 -9.23 14.19
N ILE A 93 2.98 -8.01 13.97
CA ILE A 93 4.38 -7.66 14.24
C ILE A 93 4.70 -7.79 15.73
N LEU A 94 3.85 -7.28 16.63
CA LEU A 94 4.08 -7.39 18.08
C LEU A 94 4.11 -8.84 18.54
N THR A 95 3.24 -9.70 18.01
CA THR A 95 3.23 -11.14 18.27
C THR A 95 4.52 -11.80 17.80
N TRP A 96 5.02 -11.49 16.61
CA TRP A 96 6.31 -12.00 16.12
C TRP A 96 7.50 -11.51 16.97
N ILE A 97 7.48 -10.24 17.41
CA ILE A 97 8.51 -9.70 18.30
C ILE A 97 8.48 -10.46 19.64
N GLN A 98 7.31 -10.60 20.26
CA GLN A 98 7.20 -11.33 21.54
C GLN A 98 7.52 -12.82 21.40
N ALA A 99 7.18 -13.43 20.26
CA ALA A 99 7.55 -14.82 19.97
C ALA A 99 9.06 -15.02 19.93
N ALA A 100 9.84 -14.00 19.56
CA ALA A 100 11.30 -14.04 19.62
C ALA A 100 11.86 -13.95 21.07
N PHE A 101 11.05 -13.48 22.03
CA PHE A 101 11.45 -13.27 23.42
C PHE A 101 10.74 -14.19 24.45
N GLY A 102 9.79 -15.04 24.05
CA GLY A 102 8.93 -15.82 24.95
C GLY A 102 8.52 -17.21 24.46
N THR A 103 7.54 -17.83 25.13
CA THR A 103 7.01 -19.18 24.83
C THR A 103 6.14 -19.17 23.57
N PHE A 104 6.66 -19.79 22.51
CA PHE A 104 6.05 -19.91 21.20
C PHE A 104 4.93 -20.95 21.18
N ASN A 105 3.71 -20.56 20.80
CA ASN A 105 2.63 -21.47 20.42
C ASN A 105 2.45 -21.41 18.89
N PRO A 106 3.09 -22.31 18.10
CA PRO A 106 3.03 -22.29 16.64
C PRO A 106 1.60 -22.36 16.11
N ASP A 107 0.70 -23.04 16.82
CA ASP A 107 -0.65 -23.32 16.37
C ASP A 107 -1.51 -22.06 16.17
N VAL A 108 -1.26 -20.99 16.94
CA VAL A 108 -2.01 -19.72 16.85
C VAL A 108 -1.59 -18.89 15.64
N ILE A 109 -0.32 -19.00 15.23
CA ILE A 109 0.17 -18.31 14.03
C ILE A 109 -0.21 -19.13 12.78
N LEU A 110 -0.18 -20.47 12.87
CA LEU A 110 -0.47 -21.37 11.76
C LEU A 110 -1.96 -21.48 11.38
N SER A 111 -2.86 -20.99 12.25
CA SER A 111 -4.31 -21.11 12.05
C SER A 111 -4.89 -20.18 10.98
N ASP A 112 -4.18 -19.12 10.57
CA ASP A 112 -4.62 -18.24 9.47
C ASP A 112 -3.68 -18.37 8.25
N PRO A 113 -3.97 -19.29 7.30
CA PRO A 113 -3.07 -19.58 6.19
C PRO A 113 -2.90 -18.39 5.24
N LEU A 114 -3.93 -17.55 5.09
CA LEU A 114 -3.89 -16.38 4.21
C LEU A 114 -2.94 -15.32 4.76
N ILE A 115 -3.02 -15.03 6.06
CA ILE A 115 -2.10 -14.10 6.72
C ILE A 115 -0.67 -14.61 6.61
N ILE A 116 -0.42 -15.91 6.77
CA ILE A 116 0.92 -16.49 6.62
C ILE A 116 1.45 -16.29 5.21
N VAL A 117 0.71 -16.70 4.18
CA VAL A 117 1.11 -16.53 2.78
C VAL A 117 1.40 -15.07 2.46
N LEU A 118 0.51 -14.16 2.90
CA LEU A 118 0.68 -12.73 2.74
C LEU A 118 1.92 -12.22 3.48
N MET A 119 2.16 -12.65 4.71
CA MET A 119 3.31 -12.22 5.50
C MET A 119 4.63 -12.73 4.94
N THR A 120 4.69 -13.99 4.50
CA THR A 120 5.87 -14.54 3.82
C THR A 120 6.19 -13.74 2.56
N TYR A 121 5.18 -13.43 1.75
CA TYR A 121 5.37 -12.61 0.55
C TYR A 121 5.81 -11.18 0.89
N VAL A 122 5.16 -10.55 1.87
CA VAL A 122 5.51 -9.19 2.32
C VAL A 122 6.95 -9.18 2.82
N LEU A 123 7.37 -10.15 3.63
CA LEU A 123 8.73 -10.24 4.13
C LEU A 123 9.75 -10.44 2.99
N ALA A 124 9.47 -11.33 2.04
CA ALA A 124 10.34 -11.56 0.89
C ALA A 124 10.49 -10.30 0.02
N THR A 125 9.37 -9.66 -0.34
CA THR A 125 9.38 -8.45 -1.17
C THR A 125 9.90 -7.21 -0.43
N PHE A 126 9.79 -7.20 0.89
CA PHE A 126 10.30 -6.13 1.75
C PHE A 126 11.81 -5.95 1.65
N PHE A 127 12.59 -7.03 1.61
CA PHE A 127 14.04 -6.93 1.44
C PHE A 127 14.43 -6.43 0.05
N ILE A 128 13.62 -6.71 -0.97
CA ILE A 128 13.93 -6.37 -2.36
C ILE A 128 13.51 -4.93 -2.68
N TRP A 129 12.25 -4.56 -2.44
CA TRP A 129 11.65 -3.27 -2.81
C TRP A 129 11.25 -2.39 -1.62
N GLY A 130 11.34 -2.90 -0.39
CA GLY A 130 10.92 -2.18 0.81
C GLY A 130 9.41 -2.28 1.08
N ARG A 131 8.92 -1.40 1.96
CA ARG A 131 7.52 -1.44 2.41
C ARG A 131 6.46 -1.03 1.39
N GLY A 132 6.88 -0.37 0.31
CA GLY A 132 5.94 0.35 -0.55
C GLY A 132 4.99 -0.57 -1.31
N ILE A 133 5.39 -1.80 -1.61
CA ILE A 133 4.53 -2.81 -2.24
C ILE A 133 3.31 -3.10 -1.35
N PHE A 134 3.54 -3.37 -0.06
CA PHE A 134 2.45 -3.69 0.84
C PHE A 134 1.51 -2.50 1.06
N CYS A 135 2.04 -1.36 1.54
CA CYS A 135 1.20 -0.20 1.86
C CYS A 135 0.52 0.43 0.62
N GLY A 136 1.14 0.27 -0.56
CA GLY A 136 0.67 0.82 -1.82
C GLY A 136 -0.34 -0.04 -2.57
N TRP A 137 -0.19 -1.37 -2.52
CA TRP A 137 -0.95 -2.31 -3.37
C TRP A 137 -1.75 -3.37 -2.61
N LEU A 138 -1.18 -3.93 -1.53
CA LEU A 138 -1.77 -5.07 -0.81
C LEU A 138 -2.57 -4.69 0.43
N CYS A 139 -2.34 -3.50 0.99
CA CYS A 139 -3.07 -3.04 2.16
C CYS A 139 -4.51 -2.64 1.76
N PRO A 140 -5.57 -3.31 2.27
CA PRO A 140 -6.95 -2.95 1.95
C PRO A 140 -7.29 -1.54 2.42
N PHE A 141 -6.86 -1.16 3.64
CA PHE A 141 -7.08 0.18 4.18
C PHE A 141 -6.31 1.29 3.42
N GLY A 142 -5.13 0.98 2.90
CA GLY A 142 -4.39 1.89 2.02
C GLY A 142 -5.11 2.09 0.69
N SER A 143 -5.61 0.99 0.10
CA SER A 143 -6.40 0.99 -1.14
C SER A 143 -7.70 1.79 -0.96
N MET A 144 -8.38 1.61 0.17
CA MET A 144 -9.57 2.38 0.54
C MET A 144 -9.32 3.89 0.55
N GLN A 145 -8.23 4.34 1.20
CA GLN A 145 -7.90 5.77 1.24
C GLN A 145 -7.54 6.34 -0.14
N GLU A 146 -6.82 5.59 -0.99
CA GLU A 146 -6.51 6.07 -2.34
C GLU A 146 -7.76 6.15 -3.23
N LEU A 147 -8.62 5.13 -3.16
CA LEU A 147 -9.88 5.13 -3.90
C LEU A 147 -10.80 6.27 -3.43
N LEU A 148 -10.90 6.51 -2.12
CA LEU A 148 -11.64 7.64 -1.56
C LEU A 148 -11.07 8.99 -2.02
N ALA A 149 -9.75 9.16 -2.04
CA ALA A 149 -9.13 10.38 -2.56
C ALA A 149 -9.43 10.59 -4.05
N LYS A 150 -9.43 9.52 -4.87
CA LYS A 150 -9.81 9.60 -6.29
C LYS A 150 -11.29 9.97 -6.48
N ILE A 151 -12.17 9.42 -5.65
CA ILE A 151 -13.59 9.80 -5.64
C ILE A 151 -13.73 11.27 -5.22
N ALA A 152 -13.02 11.72 -4.20
CA ALA A 152 -13.01 13.12 -3.77
C ALA A 152 -12.53 14.05 -4.89
N GLN A 153 -11.47 13.69 -5.61
CA GLN A 153 -10.99 14.41 -6.79
C GLN A 153 -12.03 14.48 -7.91
N ALA A 154 -12.73 13.36 -8.19
CA ALA A 154 -13.82 13.33 -9.16
C ALA A 154 -15.00 14.23 -8.75
N CYS A 155 -15.30 14.30 -7.46
CA CYS A 155 -16.28 15.22 -6.86
C CYS A 155 -15.76 16.67 -6.72
N ARG A 156 -14.56 16.97 -7.25
CA ARG A 156 -13.90 18.29 -7.22
C ARG A 156 -13.61 18.82 -5.80
N LEU A 157 -13.41 17.95 -4.82
CA LEU A 157 -12.91 18.36 -3.51
C LEU A 157 -11.44 18.82 -3.63
N PRO A 158 -11.05 19.89 -2.93
CA PRO A 158 -9.68 20.39 -2.97
C PRO A 158 -8.72 19.33 -2.40
N GLN A 159 -7.68 19.00 -3.16
CA GLN A 159 -6.59 18.15 -2.70
C GLN A 159 -5.50 19.04 -2.12
N VAL A 160 -5.32 18.98 -0.80
CA VAL A 160 -4.36 19.83 -0.09
C VAL A 160 -3.02 19.12 -0.03
N GLN A 161 -2.02 19.71 -0.68
CA GLN A 161 -0.63 19.33 -0.48
C GLN A 161 -0.09 20.06 0.74
N LEU A 162 0.32 19.29 1.74
CA LEU A 162 0.88 19.84 2.96
C LEU A 162 2.24 20.49 2.68
N SER A 163 2.48 21.64 3.32
CA SER A 163 3.79 22.28 3.27
C SER A 163 4.88 21.32 3.77
N PRO A 164 6.13 21.42 3.27
CA PRO A 164 7.23 20.60 3.74
C PRO A 164 7.44 20.70 5.26
N THR A 165 7.18 21.88 5.84
CA THR A 165 7.26 22.15 7.27
C THR A 165 6.21 21.36 8.05
N THR A 166 4.93 21.49 7.68
CA THR A 166 3.83 20.75 8.34
C THR A 166 4.05 19.25 8.23
N HIS A 167 4.47 18.76 7.05
CA HIS A 167 4.78 17.36 6.87
C HIS A 167 5.87 16.89 7.84
N ARG A 168 6.95 17.66 8.00
CA ARG A 168 8.06 17.34 8.91
C ARG A 168 7.62 17.25 10.37
N TYR A 169 6.68 18.08 10.82
CA TYR A 169 6.17 18.04 12.20
C TYR A 169 5.20 16.88 12.46
N LEU A 170 4.33 16.54 11.51
CA LEU A 170 3.36 15.45 11.70
C LEU A 170 3.97 14.06 11.42
N TRP A 171 5.01 13.99 10.59
CA TRP A 171 5.63 12.72 10.18
C TRP A 171 6.16 11.84 11.34
N PRO A 172 6.75 12.38 12.42
CA PRO A 172 7.19 11.60 13.58
C PRO A 172 6.06 10.91 14.37
N VAL A 173 4.81 11.39 14.27
CA VAL A 173 3.68 10.92 15.11
C VAL A 173 3.51 9.40 15.03
N LYS A 174 3.55 8.80 13.83
CA LYS A 174 3.45 7.34 13.65
C LYS A 174 4.56 6.56 14.37
N TYR A 175 5.76 7.13 14.52
CA TYR A 175 6.86 6.50 15.23
C TYR A 175 6.68 6.60 16.75
N ILE A 176 6.13 7.72 17.24
CA ILE A 176 5.77 7.87 18.65
C ILE A 176 4.71 6.83 19.03
N ILE A 177 3.67 6.68 18.21
CA ILE A 177 2.63 5.66 18.40
C ILE A 177 3.25 4.26 18.39
N LEU A 178 4.13 3.96 17.44
CA LEU A 178 4.82 2.66 17.38
C LEU A 178 5.63 2.37 18.66
N ILE A 179 6.45 3.32 19.11
CA ILE A 179 7.27 3.16 20.33
C ILE A 179 6.36 2.93 21.54
N GLY A 180 5.26 3.68 21.65
CA GLY A 180 4.26 3.49 22.70
C GLY A 180 3.64 2.10 22.68
N LEU A 181 3.23 1.61 21.51
CA LEU A 181 2.65 0.27 21.36
C LEU A 181 3.65 -0.84 21.69
N VAL A 182 4.89 -0.73 21.22
CA VAL A 182 5.95 -1.70 21.55
C VAL A 182 6.21 -1.69 23.06
N GLY A 183 6.34 -0.53 23.69
CA GLY A 183 6.53 -0.41 25.15
C GLY A 183 5.37 -1.00 25.94
N LEU A 184 4.12 -0.72 25.54
CA LEU A 184 2.93 -1.32 26.15
C LEU A 184 2.90 -2.83 25.97
N SER A 185 3.39 -3.35 24.85
CA SER A 185 3.40 -4.79 24.57
C SER A 185 4.29 -5.57 25.55
N PHE A 186 5.41 -4.99 26.00
CA PHE A 186 6.26 -5.57 27.03
C PHE A 186 5.66 -5.47 28.45
N TYR A 187 4.79 -4.50 28.69
CA TYR A 187 4.07 -4.37 29.96
C TYR A 187 2.89 -5.35 30.06
N SER A 188 2.02 -5.35 29.04
CA SER A 188 0.86 -6.25 28.95
C SER A 188 0.37 -6.36 27.51
N MET A 189 0.30 -7.59 27.00
CA MET A 189 -0.22 -7.86 25.65
C MET A 189 -1.69 -7.44 25.50
N THR A 190 -2.49 -7.54 26.57
CA THR A 190 -3.89 -7.11 26.55
C THR A 190 -4.00 -5.60 26.37
N THR A 191 -3.19 -4.82 27.10
CA THR A 191 -3.18 -3.36 26.98
C THR A 191 -2.68 -2.93 25.60
N ALA A 192 -1.66 -3.60 25.06
CA ALA A 192 -1.19 -3.35 23.70
C ALA A 192 -2.25 -3.68 22.64
N SER A 193 -3.04 -4.73 22.84
CA SER A 193 -4.16 -5.09 21.96
C SER A 193 -5.24 -4.01 21.95
N ILE A 194 -5.61 -3.46 23.10
CA ILE A 194 -6.56 -2.34 23.20
C ILE A 194 -5.97 -1.07 22.57
N ALA A 195 -4.71 -0.76 22.86
CA ALA A 195 -4.05 0.42 22.30
C ALA A 195 -3.85 0.32 20.78
N SER A 196 -3.72 -0.89 20.23
CA SER A 196 -3.60 -1.13 18.78
C SER A 196 -4.85 -0.75 17.99
N GLU A 197 -5.98 -0.48 18.66
CA GLU A 197 -7.18 0.04 18.05
C GLU A 197 -7.03 1.47 17.51
N VAL A 198 -5.89 2.12 17.78
CA VAL A 198 -5.42 3.28 17.00
C VAL A 198 -5.40 2.96 15.49
N GLU A 199 -5.22 1.70 15.10
CA GLU A 199 -5.44 1.24 13.74
C GLU A 199 -6.95 1.03 13.50
N PRO A 200 -7.62 1.84 12.65
CA PRO A 200 -9.05 1.69 12.37
C PRO A 200 -9.34 0.48 11.47
N PHE A 201 -8.39 -0.44 11.34
CA PHE A 201 -8.40 -1.61 10.47
C PHE A 201 -9.53 -2.56 10.80
N LYS A 202 -9.65 -2.94 12.09
CA LYS A 202 -10.73 -3.80 12.58
C LYS A 202 -12.11 -3.17 12.31
N THR A 203 -12.25 -1.87 12.52
CA THR A 203 -13.52 -1.16 12.32
C THR A 203 -13.87 -1.00 10.84
N ALA A 204 -12.95 -0.48 10.01
CA ALA A 204 -13.23 -0.11 8.63
C ALA A 204 -13.18 -1.30 7.65
N ILE A 205 -12.36 -2.30 7.91
CA ILE A 205 -12.18 -3.47 7.04
C ILE A 205 -12.88 -4.69 7.63
N SER A 206 -12.42 -5.22 8.76
CA SER A 206 -12.91 -6.50 9.28
C SER A 206 -14.38 -6.47 9.68
N LEU A 207 -14.82 -5.41 10.38
CA LEU A 207 -16.18 -5.27 10.89
C LEU A 207 -17.09 -4.41 9.99
N LYS A 208 -16.58 -3.85 8.88
CA LYS A 208 -17.38 -3.09 7.91
C LYS A 208 -18.24 -1.99 8.56
N PHE A 209 -17.67 -1.29 9.54
CA PHE A 209 -18.33 -0.27 10.37
C PHE A 209 -19.47 -0.76 11.28
N ALA A 210 -19.68 -2.08 11.42
CA ALA A 210 -20.58 -2.67 12.41
C ALA A 210 -19.88 -2.77 13.78
N ARG A 211 -19.61 -1.61 14.40
CA ARG A 211 -19.00 -1.49 15.73
C ARG A 211 -19.62 -0.35 16.51
N GLU A 212 -19.33 -0.26 17.81
CA GLU A 212 -19.74 0.85 18.67
C GLU A 212 -19.34 2.22 18.07
N TRP A 213 -20.23 3.19 18.28
CA TRP A 213 -20.14 4.53 17.70
C TRP A 213 -18.79 5.25 17.89
N PRO A 214 -18.10 5.18 19.04
CA PRO A 214 -16.81 5.86 19.20
C PRO A 214 -15.76 5.41 18.17
N TYR A 215 -15.69 4.10 17.89
CA TYR A 215 -14.75 3.54 16.92
C TYR A 215 -15.10 3.91 15.48
N VAL A 216 -16.40 3.92 15.17
CA VAL A 216 -16.90 4.30 13.85
C VAL A 216 -16.64 5.78 13.59
N ILE A 217 -16.94 6.65 14.55
CA ILE A 217 -16.68 8.10 14.45
C ILE A 217 -15.18 8.35 14.27
N TYR A 218 -14.33 7.67 15.03
CA TYR A 218 -12.88 7.76 14.88
C TYR A 218 -12.41 7.36 13.47
N ALA A 219 -12.83 6.19 12.99
CA ALA A 219 -12.48 5.72 11.64
C ALA A 219 -12.99 6.68 10.55
N MET A 220 -14.23 7.15 10.66
CA MET A 220 -14.82 8.10 9.72
C MET A 220 -14.10 9.45 9.72
N THR A 221 -13.66 9.93 10.87
CA THR A 221 -12.88 11.18 10.98
C THR A 221 -11.55 11.07 10.23
N LEU A 222 -10.84 9.94 10.41
CA LEU A 222 -9.58 9.68 9.71
C LEU A 222 -9.78 9.53 8.20
N LEU A 223 -10.84 8.83 7.77
CA LEU A 223 -11.16 8.68 6.34
C LEU A 223 -11.59 10.01 5.72
N SER A 224 -12.32 10.85 6.45
CA SER A 224 -12.74 12.17 6.00
C SER A 224 -11.53 13.10 5.81
N ALA A 225 -10.57 13.08 6.74
CA ALA A 225 -9.30 13.77 6.56
C ALA A 225 -8.55 13.26 5.30
N GLY A 226 -8.68 11.96 5.02
CA GLY A 226 -8.16 11.29 3.82
C GLY A 226 -8.75 11.79 2.48
N LEU A 227 -9.94 12.39 2.48
CA LEU A 227 -10.58 12.95 1.27
C LEU A 227 -9.86 14.21 0.78
N VAL A 228 -9.27 14.97 1.70
CA VAL A 228 -8.58 16.25 1.43
C VAL A 228 -7.07 16.05 1.37
N VAL A 229 -6.53 15.22 2.27
CA VAL A 229 -5.11 14.84 2.32
C VAL A 229 -4.99 13.36 2.02
N GLU A 230 -4.59 13.03 0.80
CA GLU A 230 -4.50 11.64 0.36
C GLU A 230 -3.68 10.77 1.33
N ARG A 231 -4.24 9.62 1.71
CA ARG A 231 -3.61 8.62 2.60
C ARG A 231 -3.16 9.19 3.95
N PHE A 232 -3.92 10.14 4.51
CA PHE A 232 -3.66 10.84 5.78
C PHE A 232 -3.24 9.89 6.93
N PHE A 233 -4.02 8.84 7.19
CA PHE A 233 -3.73 7.91 8.29
C PHE A 233 -2.42 7.15 8.06
N CYS A 234 -2.24 6.60 6.85
CA CYS A 234 -1.02 5.85 6.50
C CYS A 234 0.24 6.72 6.55
N ARG A 235 0.09 8.04 6.35
CA ARG A 235 1.19 9.00 6.38
C ARG A 235 1.61 9.40 7.79
N PHE A 236 0.66 9.55 8.73
CA PHE A 236 0.91 10.20 10.02
C PHE A 236 0.60 9.36 11.26
N PHE A 237 -0.33 8.41 11.19
CA PHE A 237 -0.82 7.69 12.38
C PHE A 237 -0.52 6.19 12.36
N CYS A 238 -0.29 5.60 11.18
CA CYS A 238 -0.16 4.14 11.02
C CYS A 238 1.13 3.57 11.65
N PRO A 239 1.05 2.84 12.79
CA PRO A 239 2.21 2.26 13.45
C PRO A 239 2.79 1.08 12.66
N LEU A 240 1.94 0.26 12.00
CA LEU A 240 2.40 -0.78 11.07
C LEU A 240 3.27 -0.18 9.95
N GLY A 241 2.81 0.91 9.35
CA GLY A 241 3.54 1.64 8.32
C GLY A 241 4.86 2.22 8.83
N ALA A 242 4.91 2.65 10.09
CA ALA A 242 6.14 3.10 10.75
C ALA A 242 7.13 1.95 10.95
N ALA A 243 6.68 0.79 11.46
CA ALA A 243 7.52 -0.38 11.67
C ALA A 243 8.15 -0.85 10.36
N MET A 244 7.34 -0.95 9.30
CA MET A 244 7.83 -1.28 7.96
C MET A 244 8.74 -0.19 7.38
N ALA A 245 8.55 1.10 7.73
CA ALA A 245 9.42 2.17 7.24
C ALA A 245 10.82 2.10 7.85
N ILE A 246 10.92 1.65 9.11
CA ILE A 246 12.21 1.41 9.79
C ILE A 246 12.96 0.28 9.09
N GLY A 247 12.34 -0.90 8.95
CA GLY A 247 13.04 -2.03 8.34
C GLY A 247 13.26 -1.85 6.82
N GLY A 248 12.45 -1.02 6.14
CA GLY A 248 12.61 -0.71 4.72
C GLY A 248 13.90 0.04 4.37
N LYS A 249 14.71 0.43 5.37
CA LYS A 249 16.09 0.89 5.21
C LYS A 249 17.05 -0.22 4.76
N LEU A 250 16.72 -1.49 5.03
CA LEU A 250 17.50 -2.67 4.65
C LEU A 250 17.27 -3.11 3.19
N ARG A 251 16.48 -2.34 2.43
CA ARG A 251 16.15 -2.61 1.03
C ARG A 251 17.40 -2.65 0.15
N MET A 252 17.44 -3.62 -0.76
CA MET A 252 18.53 -3.77 -1.74
C MET A 252 18.34 -2.95 -3.02
N LEU A 253 17.13 -2.93 -3.61
CA LEU A 253 16.91 -2.33 -4.94
C LEU A 253 16.16 -1.01 -4.87
N THR A 254 16.51 -0.05 -5.73
CA THR A 254 15.78 1.22 -5.86
C THR A 254 15.57 1.55 -7.34
N PRO A 255 14.65 0.87 -8.02
CA PRO A 255 14.62 0.87 -9.48
C PRO A 255 13.87 2.07 -10.11
N LEU A 256 13.34 3.00 -9.29
CA LEU A 256 12.63 4.18 -9.78
C LEU A 256 13.60 5.20 -10.39
N LYS A 257 13.41 5.51 -11.67
CA LYS A 257 14.29 6.38 -12.45
C LYS A 257 14.03 7.86 -12.14
N ARG A 258 15.10 8.65 -12.17
CA ARG A 258 15.09 10.12 -12.09
C ARG A 258 16.07 10.69 -13.11
N ARG A 259 15.81 11.94 -13.53
CA ARG A 259 16.74 12.70 -14.38
C ARG A 259 17.57 13.63 -13.51
N THR A 260 18.65 14.17 -14.05
CA THR A 260 19.53 15.12 -13.33
C THR A 260 18.83 16.45 -13.05
N GLU A 261 17.88 16.86 -13.89
CA GLU A 261 17.13 18.12 -13.75
C GLU A 261 15.98 18.01 -12.73
N CYS A 262 15.75 16.82 -12.18
CA CYS A 262 14.73 16.58 -11.16
C CYS A 262 15.18 17.17 -9.82
N GLY A 263 14.39 18.09 -9.26
CA GLY A 263 14.72 18.84 -8.04
C GLY A 263 15.43 20.17 -8.27
N SER A 264 16.00 20.37 -9.47
CA SER A 264 16.48 21.67 -9.93
C SER A 264 16.72 21.63 -11.44
N PRO A 265 15.95 22.39 -12.27
CA PRO A 265 14.86 23.29 -11.92
C PRO A 265 13.46 22.61 -11.84
N CYS A 266 13.34 21.30 -12.06
CA CYS A 266 12.03 20.63 -12.18
C CYS A 266 11.49 20.10 -10.83
N HIS A 267 10.36 20.65 -10.37
CA HIS A 267 9.66 20.25 -9.14
C HIS A 267 8.33 19.50 -9.37
N LEU A 268 8.00 19.13 -10.60
CA LEU A 268 6.68 18.58 -10.95
C LEU A 268 6.35 17.29 -10.18
N CYS A 269 7.27 16.33 -10.11
CA CYS A 269 7.03 15.07 -9.42
C CYS A 269 6.97 15.23 -7.89
N GLU A 270 7.68 16.21 -7.32
CA GLU A 270 7.63 16.53 -5.90
C GLU A 270 6.22 16.99 -5.52
N GLN A 271 5.70 17.97 -6.25
CA GLN A 271 4.34 18.46 -6.06
C GLN A 271 3.33 17.34 -6.33
N LYS A 272 3.46 16.58 -7.41
CA LYS A 272 2.48 15.53 -7.73
C LYS A 272 2.52 14.31 -6.80
N CYS A 273 3.53 14.15 -5.94
CA CYS A 273 3.63 12.98 -5.07
C CYS A 273 2.59 13.03 -3.93
N PRO A 274 1.59 12.13 -3.88
CA PRO A 274 0.47 12.24 -2.94
C PRO A 274 0.88 12.16 -1.47
N ILE A 275 1.97 11.43 -1.20
CA ILE A 275 2.52 11.21 0.14
C ILE A 275 3.73 12.09 0.46
N SER A 276 4.13 12.98 -0.45
CA SER A 276 5.34 13.81 -0.35
C SER A 276 6.62 13.02 -0.04
N ALA A 277 6.79 11.86 -0.67
CA ALA A 277 7.99 11.03 -0.52
C ALA A 277 9.19 11.52 -1.34
N ILE A 278 8.99 12.51 -2.22
CA ILE A 278 10.05 13.13 -3.02
C ILE A 278 10.44 14.43 -2.34
N GLU A 279 11.72 14.58 -2.03
CA GLU A 279 12.28 15.78 -1.40
C GLU A 279 12.42 16.93 -2.43
N PRO A 280 12.52 18.19 -1.99
CA PRO A 280 12.75 19.33 -2.88
C PRO A 280 14.01 19.20 -3.76
N THR A 281 15.01 18.45 -3.27
CA THR A 281 16.23 18.11 -4.02
C THR A 281 15.98 17.12 -5.17
N GLY A 282 14.76 16.60 -5.32
CA GLY A 282 14.37 15.63 -6.33
C GLY A 282 14.64 14.17 -5.96
N LYS A 283 15.29 13.92 -4.82
CA LYS A 283 15.58 12.58 -4.27
C LYS A 283 14.31 11.94 -3.72
N ILE A 284 14.11 10.66 -3.99
CA ILE A 284 12.96 9.91 -3.45
C ILE A 284 13.36 9.24 -2.14
N LYS A 285 12.66 9.58 -1.05
CA LYS A 285 12.75 8.89 0.23
C LYS A 285 11.97 7.58 0.18
N MET A 286 12.67 6.54 -0.23
CA MET A 286 12.05 5.23 -0.49
C MET A 286 11.53 4.50 0.76
N SER A 287 12.04 4.83 1.95
CA SER A 287 11.43 4.36 3.20
C SER A 287 10.01 4.90 3.38
N GLU A 288 9.65 5.97 2.64
CA GLU A 288 8.32 6.54 2.63
C GLU A 288 7.50 6.21 1.38
N CYS A 289 8.14 5.92 0.26
CA CYS A 289 7.50 5.67 -1.03
C CYS A 289 6.53 4.47 -1.00
N PHE A 290 5.31 4.65 -1.55
CA PHE A 290 4.30 3.60 -1.66
C PHE A 290 4.32 2.89 -3.03
N TYR A 291 5.35 3.12 -3.86
CA TYR A 291 5.44 2.53 -5.21
C TYR A 291 4.15 2.71 -6.04
N CYS A 292 3.56 3.92 -6.00
CA CYS A 292 2.39 4.25 -6.82
C CYS A 292 2.73 4.52 -8.29
N LEU A 293 4.02 4.56 -8.65
CA LEU A 293 4.57 4.76 -10.00
C LEU A 293 4.10 6.01 -10.77
N ASP A 294 3.30 6.90 -10.19
CA ASP A 294 2.82 8.12 -10.86
C ASP A 294 3.98 9.01 -11.33
N CYS A 295 5.07 9.07 -10.56
CA CYS A 295 6.28 9.79 -10.96
C CYS A 295 7.00 9.15 -12.15
N GLN A 296 6.90 7.83 -12.32
CA GLN A 296 7.48 7.11 -13.47
C GLN A 296 6.64 7.30 -14.74
N ILE A 297 5.31 7.42 -14.59
CA ILE A 297 4.44 7.79 -15.71
C ILE A 297 4.83 9.18 -16.23
N VAL A 298 4.96 10.16 -15.32
CA VAL A 298 5.39 11.52 -15.69
C VAL A 298 6.82 11.53 -16.25
N TYR A 299 7.70 10.65 -15.77
CA TYR A 299 9.07 10.55 -16.27
C TYR A 299 9.16 10.14 -17.76
N HIS A 300 8.21 9.32 -18.22
CA HIS A 300 8.11 8.82 -19.59
C HIS A 300 7.20 9.66 -20.49
N ASP A 301 6.46 10.62 -19.95
CA ASP A 301 5.53 11.47 -20.70
C ASP A 301 6.26 12.65 -21.37
N GLU A 302 6.31 12.64 -22.70
CA GLU A 302 6.98 13.66 -23.52
C GLU A 302 6.30 15.04 -23.46
N HIS A 303 5.03 15.11 -23.06
CA HIS A 303 4.26 16.34 -22.99
C HIS A 303 4.13 16.87 -21.56
N ALA A 304 4.19 16.00 -20.55
CA ALA A 304 4.09 16.41 -19.15
C ALA A 304 5.47 16.65 -18.49
N CYS A 305 6.52 15.93 -18.90
CA CYS A 305 7.85 16.03 -18.26
C CYS A 305 8.59 17.31 -18.71
N PRO A 306 8.81 18.31 -17.83
CA PRO A 306 9.42 19.58 -18.24
C PRO A 306 10.80 19.44 -18.91
N PRO A 307 11.72 18.56 -18.45
CA PRO A 307 12.98 18.30 -19.14
C PRO A 307 12.81 17.77 -20.57
N LEU A 308 11.84 16.88 -20.81
CA LEU A 308 11.57 16.34 -22.16
C LEU A 308 10.94 17.40 -23.07
N VAL A 309 9.97 18.16 -22.54
CA VAL A 309 9.35 19.28 -23.27
C VAL A 309 10.40 20.32 -23.65
N ALA A 310 11.30 20.67 -22.73
CA ALA A 310 12.41 21.58 -22.98
C ALA A 310 13.38 21.04 -24.05
N ALA A 311 13.74 19.75 -23.98
CA ALA A 311 14.59 19.10 -24.97
C ALA A 311 13.92 19.05 -26.36
N ALA A 312 12.63 18.76 -26.44
CA ALA A 312 11.87 18.76 -27.68
C ALA A 312 11.77 20.17 -28.30
N LYS A 313 11.53 21.21 -27.49
CA LYS A 313 11.54 22.61 -27.94
C LYS A 313 12.90 23.04 -28.48
N ARG A 314 14.00 22.67 -27.81
CA ARG A 314 15.36 22.96 -28.29
C ARG A 314 15.64 22.29 -29.64
N LYS A 315 15.26 21.02 -29.81
CA LYS A 315 15.40 20.32 -31.10
C LYS A 315 14.63 21.02 -32.23
N LYS A 316 13.42 21.51 -31.95
CA LYS A 316 12.61 22.25 -32.93
C LYS A 316 13.24 23.58 -33.34
N HIS A 317 13.86 24.31 -32.40
CA HIS A 317 14.58 25.55 -32.70
C HIS A 317 15.95 25.35 -33.37
N SER A 318 16.60 24.20 -33.18
CA SER A 318 17.87 23.87 -33.84
C SER A 318 17.72 23.29 -35.24
N MET A 319 16.49 23.06 -35.73
CA MET A 319 16.27 22.69 -37.13
C MET A 319 16.37 23.97 -37.99
N PRO A 320 17.26 24.04 -39.00
CA PRO A 320 17.33 25.20 -39.88
C PRO A 320 15.98 25.39 -40.57
N GLU A 321 15.50 26.63 -40.58
CA GLU A 321 14.28 27.02 -41.28
C GLU A 321 14.52 26.81 -42.78
N VAL A 322 13.89 25.79 -43.35
CA VAL A 322 13.94 25.55 -44.79
C VAL A 322 13.10 26.65 -45.45
N THR A 323 13.76 27.68 -45.95
CA THR A 323 13.13 28.68 -46.81
C THR A 323 12.75 28.01 -48.13
N LEU A 324 11.43 27.85 -48.33
CA LEU A 324 10.88 27.37 -49.59
C LEU A 324 10.81 28.55 -50.56
N GLY A 325 11.37 28.38 -51.75
CA GLY A 325 11.26 29.38 -52.81
C GLY A 325 9.84 29.47 -53.39
N PRO A 326 9.56 30.45 -54.25
CA PRO A 326 8.25 30.63 -54.90
C PRO A 326 7.78 29.41 -55.72
N SER A 327 8.69 28.50 -56.08
CA SER A 327 8.43 27.23 -56.75
C SER A 327 8.22 26.03 -55.81
N GLY A 328 8.16 26.24 -54.48
CA GLY A 328 7.94 25.19 -53.49
C GLY A 328 9.12 24.24 -53.25
N LEU A 329 10.29 24.54 -53.82
CA LEU A 329 11.52 23.79 -53.62
C LEU A 329 12.38 24.40 -52.49
N PRO A 330 13.08 23.58 -51.68
CA PRO A 330 14.05 24.07 -50.69
C PRO A 330 15.12 24.91 -51.36
N ILE A 331 15.33 26.15 -50.89
CA ILE A 331 16.45 26.96 -51.35
C ILE A 331 17.72 26.40 -50.68
N PRO A 332 18.73 25.94 -51.43
CA PRO A 332 19.99 25.51 -50.83
C PRO A 332 20.63 26.71 -50.12
N ALA A 333 20.98 26.52 -48.84
CA ALA A 333 21.67 27.53 -48.05
C ALA A 333 22.97 27.91 -48.76
N THR A 334 22.98 29.06 -49.43
CA THR A 334 24.20 29.61 -50.01
C THR A 334 25.15 29.95 -48.87
N ALA A 335 26.27 29.25 -48.80
CA ALA A 335 27.37 29.54 -47.89
C ALA A 335 27.74 31.03 -48.00
N SER A 336 27.81 31.73 -46.87
CA SER A 336 28.27 33.11 -46.84
C SER A 336 29.72 33.18 -47.33
N PRO A 337 30.07 34.11 -48.26
CA PRO A 337 31.45 34.44 -48.48
C PRO A 337 31.99 35.19 -47.25
N GLN A 338 33.12 34.68 -46.77
CA GLN A 338 34.09 35.13 -45.76
C GLN A 338 33.94 36.54 -45.17
#